data_AF-A0A9D1JV65-F1
#
_entry.id   AF-A0A9D1JV65-F1
#
_cell.length_a   1.000
_cell.length_b   1.000
_cell.length_c   1.000
_cell.angle_alpha   90.00
_cell.angle_beta   90.00
_cell.angle_gamma   90.00
#
_symmetry.space_group_name_H-M   'P 1'
#
loop_
_entity.id
_entity.type
_entity.pdbx_description
1 polymer ?
#
loop_
_entity_poly.entity_id
_entity_poly.type
_entity_poly.pdbx_seq_one_letter_code
_entity_poly.pdbx_strand_id
1 'polypeptide(L)'
;MKKLFSLILAGTLALSLCVAAHADGTLTDVTPGSWYYNEVSEMVAAGYIDGYEDGTFGPERTVTVIEAVTMTARMTGAPVGEADGFWGGLQLEYAYQSGWISESDVAPNAPETPVTRELASKIVAAALGLGYPAGTELPFSDADSVGESYKGSVLALYSAGLLNGYEDGTLRPQDTLTRAQAASLLYRAVHMGDGSGGGLISAAGYAPSEIINYFCDVALGAEYGETDEVVIRWGEPVRYHIGAGATEADLQQIYSLIDALNKVPGFPGFVPAASAEDASLTVSFVDTAGMEAAAGDSFNGYVTLRWALDGYGIVSGQIYYNTELDQGERNAVIVEELVQSLGLLNDTYDHPESIFYQYHTDTSWPTTLDWAVIQLLYSDGLTPGMDEQAVRAAAEQLVR
;
A
#
# COMPACT_ATOMS: atom_id res chain seq x y z
N MET A 1 -30.70 -39.75 41.66
CA MET A 1 -29.64 -38.77 42.01
C MET A 1 -28.58 -38.88 40.92
N LYS A 2 -28.59 -38.00 39.90
CA LYS A 2 -27.78 -36.75 39.82
C LYS A 2 -26.31 -37.05 40.15
N LYS A 3 -25.34 -36.92 39.22
CA LYS A 3 -24.78 -35.68 38.63
C LYS A 3 -24.13 -36.03 37.27
N LEU A 4 -24.56 -35.47 36.13
CA LEU A 4 -24.03 -34.24 35.49
C LEU A 4 -22.49 -34.17 35.41
N PHE A 5 -21.94 -34.46 34.24
CA PHE A 5 -20.74 -33.79 33.72
C PHE A 5 -21.14 -33.08 32.44
N SER A 6 -21.04 -31.76 32.48
CA SER A 6 -21.41 -30.82 31.42
C SER A 6 -20.50 -30.94 30.21
N LEU A 7 -21.12 -30.76 29.05
CA LEU A 7 -20.49 -30.43 27.77
C LEU A 7 -19.41 -29.34 27.95
N ILE A 8 -18.18 -29.65 27.53
CA ILE A 8 -17.25 -28.63 27.05
C ILE A 8 -17.52 -28.50 25.56
N LEU A 9 -18.01 -27.32 25.20
CA LEU A 9 -18.24 -26.82 23.87
C LEU A 9 -16.90 -26.75 23.12
N ALA A 10 -16.58 -27.78 22.35
CA ALA A 10 -15.64 -27.64 21.23
C ALA A 10 -16.49 -27.20 20.04
N GLY A 11 -16.63 -25.90 19.86
CA GLY A 11 -17.13 -25.34 18.62
C GLY A 11 -16.12 -25.63 17.52
N THR A 12 -16.21 -26.81 16.91
CA THR A 12 -15.59 -27.09 15.62
C THR A 12 -16.30 -26.21 14.61
N LEU A 13 -15.78 -25.00 14.39
CA LEU A 13 -16.07 -24.23 13.20
C LEU A 13 -15.32 -24.93 12.06
N ALA A 14 -15.88 -26.04 11.57
CA ALA A 14 -15.48 -26.59 10.30
C ALA A 14 -16.00 -25.63 9.22
N LEU A 15 -15.21 -24.59 8.90
CA LEU A 15 -15.34 -23.90 7.62
C LEU A 15 -14.76 -24.84 6.54
N SER A 16 -15.64 -25.73 6.07
CA SER A 16 -15.66 -26.23 4.69
C SER A 16 -15.91 -25.01 3.78
N LEU A 17 -15.26 -24.77 2.63
CA LEU A 17 -14.27 -25.48 1.82
C LEU A 17 -13.38 -24.44 1.10
N CYS A 18 -12.13 -24.77 0.80
CA CYS A 18 -11.40 -24.09 -0.28
C CYS A 18 -11.88 -24.67 -1.62
N VAL A 19 -13.02 -24.19 -2.14
CA VAL A 19 -13.34 -24.38 -3.56
C VAL A 19 -12.85 -23.14 -4.30
N ALA A 20 -11.96 -23.35 -5.27
CA ALA A 20 -11.59 -22.33 -6.24
C ALA A 20 -12.82 -21.98 -7.09
N ALA A 21 -13.62 -21.02 -6.63
CA ALA A 21 -14.58 -20.31 -7.44
C ALA A 21 -13.99 -18.92 -7.68
N HIS A 22 -13.49 -18.70 -8.90
CA HIS A 22 -13.32 -17.33 -9.41
C HIS A 22 -14.74 -16.73 -9.49
N ALA A 23 -15.15 -16.09 -8.41
CA ALA A 23 -16.27 -15.19 -8.39
C ALA A 23 -15.69 -13.77 -8.39
N ASP A 24 -16.07 -13.04 -9.42
CA ASP A 24 -15.85 -11.63 -9.73
C ASP A 24 -16.46 -10.73 -8.64
N GLY A 25 -16.00 -10.89 -7.40
CA GLY A 25 -16.57 -10.28 -6.21
C GLY A 25 -15.47 -9.62 -5.39
N THR A 26 -15.41 -8.30 -5.47
CA THR A 26 -14.66 -7.44 -4.56
C THR A 26 -14.80 -7.92 -3.11
N LEU A 27 -13.67 -8.13 -2.42
CA LEU A 27 -13.66 -8.53 -1.00
C LEU A 27 -14.24 -7.40 -0.15
N THR A 28 -15.28 -7.71 0.60
CA THR A 28 -16.14 -6.71 1.28
C THR A 28 -15.45 -5.91 2.40
N ASP A 29 -14.37 -6.44 2.94
CA ASP A 29 -13.54 -5.86 4.00
C ASP A 29 -12.13 -5.49 3.52
N VAL A 30 -11.92 -5.45 2.20
CA VAL A 30 -10.75 -4.86 1.56
C VAL A 30 -11.21 -3.55 0.94
N THR A 31 -11.35 -2.54 1.79
CA THR A 31 -11.87 -1.23 1.39
C THR A 31 -10.73 -0.31 0.93
N PRO A 32 -10.94 0.47 -0.15
CA PRO A 32 -10.04 1.58 -0.49
C PRO A 32 -9.80 2.44 0.76
N GLY A 33 -8.55 2.80 1.03
CA GLY A 33 -8.15 3.58 2.21
C GLY A 33 -7.45 2.76 3.28
N SER A 34 -7.63 1.44 3.26
CA SER A 34 -6.90 0.56 4.16
C SER A 34 -5.44 0.47 3.73
N TRP A 35 -4.51 0.49 4.69
CA TRP A 35 -3.06 0.43 4.42
C TRP A 35 -2.63 -0.81 3.63
N TYR A 36 -3.45 -1.87 3.63
CA TYR A 36 -3.23 -3.14 2.94
C TYR A 36 -4.04 -3.29 1.65
N TYR A 37 -4.85 -2.28 1.27
CA TYR A 37 -5.81 -2.40 0.16
C TYR A 37 -5.13 -2.82 -1.13
N ASN A 38 -4.04 -2.15 -1.50
CA ASN A 38 -3.31 -2.41 -2.75
C ASN A 38 -2.64 -3.77 -2.72
N GLU A 39 -1.88 -4.07 -1.66
CA GLU A 39 -1.15 -5.33 -1.56
C GLU A 39 -2.09 -6.52 -1.57
N VAL A 40 -3.22 -6.43 -0.85
CA VAL A 40 -4.21 -7.51 -0.81
C VAL A 40 -4.90 -7.64 -2.16
N SER A 41 -5.35 -6.54 -2.77
CA SER A 41 -6.08 -6.58 -4.04
C SER A 41 -5.23 -7.18 -5.15
N GLU A 42 -3.96 -6.79 -5.25
CA GLU A 42 -3.06 -7.32 -6.27
C GLU A 42 -2.73 -8.80 -6.02
N MET A 43 -2.41 -9.17 -4.79
CA MET A 43 -2.08 -10.56 -4.46
C MET A 43 -3.28 -11.49 -4.66
N VAL A 44 -4.51 -10.98 -4.52
CA VAL A 44 -5.75 -11.70 -4.86
C VAL A 44 -5.91 -11.82 -6.37
N ALA A 45 -5.74 -10.73 -7.12
CA ALA A 45 -5.82 -10.74 -8.58
C ALA A 45 -4.77 -11.68 -9.22
N ALA A 46 -3.58 -11.76 -8.63
CA ALA A 46 -2.51 -12.65 -9.06
C ALA A 46 -2.72 -14.13 -8.63
N GLY A 47 -3.74 -14.41 -7.81
CA GLY A 47 -4.05 -15.76 -7.32
C GLY A 47 -3.09 -16.28 -6.26
N TYR A 48 -2.27 -15.40 -5.66
CA TYR A 48 -1.35 -15.78 -4.59
C TYR A 48 -2.05 -15.91 -3.24
N ILE A 49 -3.11 -15.12 -3.00
CA ILE A 49 -3.92 -15.18 -1.78
C ILE A 49 -5.42 -15.14 -2.17
N ASP A 50 -6.29 -15.79 -1.40
CA ASP A 50 -7.75 -15.79 -1.67
C ASP A 50 -8.51 -15.24 -0.48
N GLY A 51 -9.71 -14.69 -0.69
CA GLY A 51 -10.70 -14.47 0.37
C GLY A 51 -11.40 -15.74 0.86
N TYR A 52 -12.27 -15.61 1.86
CA TYR A 52 -13.14 -16.68 2.34
C TYR A 52 -14.43 -16.76 1.52
N GLU A 53 -15.15 -17.86 1.68
CA GLU A 53 -16.46 -18.09 1.05
C GLU A 53 -17.51 -17.03 1.40
N ASP A 54 -17.36 -16.34 2.54
CA ASP A 54 -18.26 -15.26 2.96
C ASP A 54 -18.00 -13.91 2.27
N GLY A 55 -17.03 -13.85 1.35
CA GLY A 55 -16.68 -12.65 0.61
C GLY A 55 -15.76 -11.69 1.38
N THR A 56 -15.12 -12.15 2.46
CA THR A 56 -14.15 -11.35 3.23
C THR A 56 -12.72 -11.82 3.03
N PHE A 57 -11.75 -10.95 3.29
CA PHE A 57 -10.33 -11.23 3.38
C PHE A 57 -9.90 -11.54 4.82
N GLY A 58 -10.57 -10.96 5.82
CA GLY A 58 -10.18 -11.02 7.23
C GLY A 58 -8.79 -10.40 7.49
N PRO A 59 -8.57 -9.11 7.17
CA PRO A 59 -7.25 -8.48 7.21
C PRO A 59 -6.61 -8.50 8.60
N GLU A 60 -7.42 -8.32 9.65
CA GLU A 60 -6.99 -8.33 11.04
C GLU A 60 -6.96 -9.72 11.68
N ARG A 61 -7.39 -10.76 10.95
CA ARG A 61 -7.37 -12.13 11.47
C ARG A 61 -5.93 -12.58 11.61
N THR A 62 -5.58 -13.15 12.76
CA THR A 62 -4.31 -13.84 12.93
C THR A 62 -4.19 -15.00 11.95
N VAL A 63 -3.09 -15.03 11.20
CA VAL A 63 -2.80 -16.07 10.22
C VAL A 63 -2.07 -17.24 10.88
N THR A 64 -2.39 -18.45 10.44
CA THR A 64 -1.76 -19.68 10.93
C THR A 64 -0.52 -20.05 10.12
N VAL A 65 0.30 -20.96 10.64
CA VAL A 65 1.50 -21.44 9.93
C VAL A 65 1.13 -22.07 8.59
N ILE A 66 0.09 -22.91 8.53
CA ILE A 66 -0.33 -23.53 7.27
C ILE A 66 -0.84 -22.50 6.25
N GLU A 67 -1.49 -21.45 6.70
CA GLU A 67 -1.97 -20.39 5.81
C GLU A 67 -0.78 -19.60 5.25
N ALA A 68 0.19 -19.23 6.08
CA ALA A 68 1.42 -18.57 5.61
C ALA A 68 2.23 -19.45 4.63
N VAL A 69 2.33 -20.76 4.92
CA VAL A 69 2.93 -21.75 4.01
C VAL A 69 2.15 -21.83 2.70
N THR A 70 0.83 -21.83 2.75
CA THR A 70 -0.03 -21.90 1.54
C THR A 70 0.15 -20.67 0.67
N MET A 71 0.11 -19.47 1.26
CA MET A 71 0.32 -18.23 0.53
C MET A 71 1.72 -18.21 -0.14
N THR A 72 2.75 -18.67 0.59
CA THR A 72 4.14 -18.75 0.07
C THR A 72 4.28 -19.82 -1.00
N ALA A 73 3.58 -20.95 -0.86
CA ALA A 73 3.58 -22.02 -1.85
C ALA A 73 2.96 -21.55 -3.16
N ARG A 74 1.84 -20.82 -3.12
CA ARG A 74 1.23 -20.21 -4.30
C ARG A 74 2.15 -19.20 -4.96
N MET A 75 2.74 -18.31 -4.17
CA MET A 75 3.70 -17.30 -4.65
C MET A 75 4.88 -17.91 -5.41
N THR A 76 5.39 -19.05 -4.95
CA THR A 76 6.58 -19.71 -5.54
C THR A 76 6.25 -20.81 -6.54
N GLY A 77 4.96 -21.12 -6.75
CA GLY A 77 4.52 -22.25 -7.57
C GLY A 77 4.80 -23.62 -6.96
N ALA A 78 5.04 -23.70 -5.64
CA ALA A 78 5.16 -24.97 -4.93
C ALA A 78 3.83 -25.73 -4.90
N PRO A 79 3.84 -27.06 -4.73
CA PRO A 79 2.61 -27.86 -4.70
C PRO A 79 1.64 -27.40 -3.61
N VAL A 80 0.37 -27.21 -3.99
CA VAL A 80 -0.73 -26.90 -3.08
C VAL A 80 -1.88 -27.88 -3.29
N GLY A 81 -2.53 -28.28 -2.20
CA GLY A 81 -3.73 -29.10 -2.24
C GLY A 81 -3.82 -30.12 -1.12
N GLU A 82 -4.92 -30.87 -1.16
CA GLU A 82 -5.24 -31.85 -0.14
C GLU A 82 -4.29 -33.06 -0.17
N ALA A 83 -3.81 -33.46 1.01
CA ALA A 83 -3.20 -34.76 1.25
C ALA A 83 -3.62 -35.29 2.62
N ASP A 84 -3.81 -36.61 2.73
CA ASP A 84 -4.23 -37.29 3.96
C ASP A 84 -5.48 -36.69 4.64
N GLY A 85 -6.41 -36.16 3.85
CA GLY A 85 -7.65 -35.55 4.35
C GLY A 85 -7.47 -34.15 4.97
N PHE A 86 -6.29 -33.53 4.79
CA PHE A 86 -6.02 -32.16 5.20
C PHE A 86 -5.84 -31.27 3.96
N TRP A 87 -6.62 -30.20 3.85
CA TRP A 87 -6.62 -29.26 2.73
C TRP A 87 -5.22 -28.67 2.44
N GLY A 88 -4.40 -28.58 3.49
CA GLY A 88 -3.05 -28.07 3.44
C GLY A 88 -1.96 -29.12 3.27
N GLY A 89 -2.32 -30.37 3.05
CA GLY A 89 -1.42 -31.52 3.19
C GLY A 89 -0.20 -31.46 2.28
N LEU A 90 -0.38 -31.15 0.99
CA LEU A 90 0.72 -31.14 0.03
C LEU A 90 1.76 -30.04 0.34
N GLN A 91 1.30 -28.81 0.58
CA GLN A 91 2.21 -27.70 0.88
C GLN A 91 2.83 -27.83 2.26
N LEU A 92 2.13 -28.44 3.24
CA LEU A 92 2.70 -28.71 4.56
C LEU A 92 3.86 -29.69 4.43
N GLU A 93 3.66 -30.81 3.74
CA GLU A 93 4.71 -31.80 3.48
C GLU A 93 5.89 -31.17 2.73
N TYR A 94 5.61 -30.41 1.67
CA TYR A 94 6.64 -29.71 0.90
C TYR A 94 7.45 -28.73 1.77
N ALA A 95 6.79 -27.98 2.65
CA ALA A 95 7.44 -27.01 3.52
C ALA A 95 8.40 -27.66 4.53
N TYR A 96 8.07 -28.85 5.06
CA TYR A 96 8.99 -29.63 5.88
C TYR A 96 10.17 -30.18 5.05
N GLN A 97 9.88 -30.75 3.87
CA GLN A 97 10.91 -31.33 3.00
C GLN A 97 11.90 -30.29 2.48
N SER A 98 11.42 -29.07 2.21
CA SER A 98 12.20 -27.96 1.66
C SER A 98 12.83 -27.08 2.74
N GLY A 99 12.61 -27.39 4.03
CA GLY A 99 13.19 -26.66 5.16
C GLY A 99 12.59 -25.26 5.39
N TRP A 100 11.41 -24.97 4.83
CA TRP A 100 10.66 -23.74 5.14
C TRP A 100 10.22 -23.72 6.59
N ILE A 101 9.85 -24.89 7.10
CA ILE A 101 9.50 -25.16 8.50
C ILE A 101 10.16 -26.46 8.96
N SER A 102 10.16 -26.67 10.27
CA SER A 102 10.69 -27.84 10.96
C SER A 102 9.81 -28.18 12.17
N GLU A 103 9.95 -29.39 12.72
CA GLU A 103 9.13 -29.84 13.85
C GLU A 103 9.29 -28.98 15.12
N SER A 104 10.42 -28.26 15.24
CA SER A 104 10.63 -27.30 16.33
C SER A 104 9.90 -25.97 16.13
N ASP A 105 9.56 -25.62 14.88
CA ASP A 105 8.78 -24.41 14.59
C ASP A 105 7.29 -24.66 14.80
N VAL A 106 6.80 -25.79 14.27
CA VAL A 106 5.40 -26.22 14.36
C VAL A 106 5.35 -27.74 14.32
N ALA A 107 4.47 -28.36 15.11
CA ALA A 107 4.28 -29.80 15.06
C ALA A 107 3.43 -30.18 13.82
N PRO A 108 3.72 -31.29 13.12
CA PRO A 108 2.95 -31.70 11.93
C PRO A 108 1.44 -31.87 12.15
N ASN A 109 1.04 -32.18 13.39
CA ASN A 109 -0.36 -32.33 13.79
C ASN A 109 -0.98 -31.06 14.41
N ALA A 110 -0.27 -29.93 14.40
CA ALA A 110 -0.76 -28.62 14.85
C ALA A 110 -0.44 -27.48 13.86
N PRO A 111 -0.66 -27.67 12.53
CA PRO A 111 -0.24 -26.70 11.52
C PRO A 111 -1.09 -25.42 11.52
N GLU A 112 -2.24 -25.42 12.21
CA GLU A 112 -3.13 -24.27 12.42
C GLU A 112 -2.70 -23.36 13.58
N THR A 113 -1.50 -23.56 14.14
CA THR A 113 -0.94 -22.65 15.16
C THR A 113 -0.72 -21.26 14.55
N PRO A 114 -0.99 -20.15 15.27
CA PRO A 114 -0.64 -18.81 14.82
C PRO A 114 0.83 -18.67 14.42
N VAL A 115 1.10 -18.05 13.28
CA VAL A 115 2.47 -17.81 12.83
C VAL A 115 3.03 -16.53 13.46
N THR A 116 4.23 -16.63 14.05
CA THR A 116 4.97 -15.45 14.52
C THR A 116 5.67 -14.76 13.36
N ARG A 117 5.98 -13.47 13.52
CA ARG A 117 6.69 -12.69 12.50
C ARG A 117 8.04 -13.28 12.12
N GLU A 118 8.78 -13.83 13.09
CA GLU A 118 10.07 -14.49 12.84
C GLU A 118 9.92 -15.84 12.11
N LEU A 119 8.84 -16.59 12.36
CA LEU A 119 8.56 -17.83 11.64
C LEU A 119 8.08 -17.55 10.21
N ALA A 120 7.20 -16.56 10.02
CA ALA A 120 6.84 -16.09 8.68
C ALA A 120 8.07 -15.62 7.89
N SER A 121 9.00 -14.95 8.58
CA SER A 121 10.28 -14.55 7.99
C SER A 121 11.11 -15.74 7.53
N LYS A 122 11.17 -16.82 8.33
CA LYS A 122 11.83 -18.07 7.94
C LYS A 122 11.20 -18.72 6.72
N ILE A 123 9.87 -18.83 6.70
CA ILE A 123 9.13 -19.44 5.59
C ILE A 123 9.46 -18.72 4.28
N VAL A 124 9.34 -17.39 4.25
CA VAL A 124 9.56 -16.59 3.03
C VAL A 124 11.04 -16.59 2.64
N ALA A 125 11.98 -16.41 3.58
CA ALA A 125 13.41 -16.41 3.26
C ALA A 125 13.87 -17.76 2.70
N ALA A 126 13.40 -18.87 3.26
CA ALA A 126 13.73 -20.21 2.78
C ALA A 126 13.11 -20.48 1.41
N ALA A 127 11.86 -20.06 1.18
CA ALA A 127 11.17 -20.20 -0.10
C ALA A 127 11.88 -19.45 -1.24
N LEU A 128 12.43 -18.28 -0.93
CA LEU A 128 13.16 -17.44 -1.88
C LEU A 128 14.66 -17.76 -1.96
N GLY A 129 15.17 -18.64 -1.10
CA GLY A 129 16.60 -18.97 -1.05
C GLY A 129 17.51 -17.81 -0.66
N LEU A 130 17.04 -16.92 0.22
CA LEU A 130 17.75 -15.68 0.56
C LEU A 130 18.93 -15.91 1.50
N GLY A 131 19.98 -15.11 1.26
CA GLY A 131 21.11 -14.95 2.16
C GLY A 131 21.26 -13.50 2.63
N TYR A 132 22.23 -13.27 3.50
CA TYR A 132 22.58 -11.93 3.97
C TYR A 132 24.10 -11.72 3.93
N PRO A 133 24.58 -10.48 3.70
CA PRO A 133 26.00 -10.16 3.80
C PRO A 133 26.58 -10.43 5.18
N ALA A 134 27.86 -10.82 5.24
CA ALA A 134 28.54 -10.98 6.52
C ALA A 134 28.64 -9.64 7.25
N GLY A 135 28.28 -9.63 8.53
CA GLY A 135 28.28 -8.42 9.36
C GLY A 135 27.02 -7.56 9.27
N THR A 136 25.96 -8.01 8.60
CA THR A 136 24.64 -7.35 8.69
C THR A 136 24.16 -7.31 10.15
N GLU A 137 23.73 -6.14 10.59
CA GLU A 137 23.10 -5.90 11.89
C GLU A 137 21.67 -5.41 11.67
N LEU A 138 20.76 -5.79 12.59
CA LEU A 138 19.39 -5.31 12.59
C LEU A 138 19.32 -4.01 13.42
N PRO A 139 18.85 -2.88 12.87
CA PRO A 139 18.79 -1.61 13.58
C PRO A 139 17.55 -1.49 14.49
N PHE A 140 17.08 -2.61 15.06
CA PHE A 140 15.86 -2.65 15.87
C PHE A 140 16.20 -2.83 17.34
N SER A 141 15.48 -2.09 18.19
CA SER A 141 15.71 -2.08 19.65
C SER A 141 15.47 -3.43 20.33
N ASP A 142 14.68 -4.30 19.70
CA ASP A 142 14.33 -5.65 20.14
C ASP A 142 14.96 -6.73 19.24
N ALA A 143 15.98 -6.41 18.43
CA ALA A 143 16.65 -7.37 17.55
C ALA A 143 17.20 -8.61 18.29
N ASP A 144 17.58 -8.46 19.56
CA ASP A 144 18.05 -9.57 20.41
C ASP A 144 16.93 -10.53 20.84
N SER A 145 15.66 -10.17 20.63
CA SER A 145 14.51 -11.03 20.91
C SER A 145 14.19 -12.02 19.78
N VAL A 146 14.85 -11.88 18.62
CA VAL A 146 14.73 -12.83 17.51
C VAL A 146 15.32 -14.17 17.93
N GLY A 147 14.54 -15.25 17.79
CA GLY A 147 15.01 -16.59 18.09
C GLY A 147 16.23 -16.97 17.23
N GLU A 148 17.20 -17.66 17.84
CA GLU A 148 18.47 -18.03 17.17
C GLU A 148 18.24 -18.78 15.86
N SER A 149 17.22 -19.65 15.79
CA SER A 149 16.84 -20.41 14.59
C SER A 149 16.25 -19.57 13.46
N TYR A 150 15.80 -18.34 13.74
CA TYR A 150 15.17 -17.43 12.78
C TYR A 150 16.08 -16.26 12.39
N LYS A 151 17.13 -15.99 13.17
CA LYS A 151 18.02 -14.84 13.02
C LYS A 151 18.59 -14.70 11.60
N GLY A 152 19.03 -15.80 11.00
CA GLY A 152 19.53 -15.80 9.62
C GLY A 152 18.47 -15.37 8.60
N SER A 153 17.24 -15.86 8.73
CA SER A 153 16.13 -15.53 7.84
C SER A 153 15.64 -14.09 7.99
N VAL A 154 15.59 -13.60 9.23
CA VAL A 154 15.25 -12.20 9.54
C VAL A 154 16.31 -11.26 8.95
N LEU A 155 17.60 -11.57 9.11
CA LEU A 155 18.69 -10.81 8.48
C LEU A 155 18.61 -10.84 6.95
N ALA A 156 18.27 -11.99 6.36
CA ALA A 156 18.13 -12.16 4.92
C ALA A 156 16.99 -11.29 4.36
N LEU A 157 15.80 -11.33 4.96
CA LEU A 157 14.69 -10.48 4.52
C LEU A 157 14.95 -9.01 4.75
N TYR A 158 15.57 -8.64 5.88
CA TYR A 158 15.97 -7.26 6.13
C TYR A 158 16.97 -6.78 5.06
N SER A 159 18.01 -7.58 4.76
CA SER A 159 19.01 -7.26 3.74
C SER A 159 18.42 -7.16 2.33
N ALA A 160 17.34 -7.91 2.07
CA ALA A 160 16.60 -7.88 0.81
C ALA A 160 15.56 -6.76 0.73
N GLY A 161 15.38 -5.94 1.78
CA GLY A 161 14.36 -4.87 1.82
C GLY A 161 12.92 -5.38 1.99
N LEU A 162 12.74 -6.65 2.33
CA LEU A 162 11.44 -7.31 2.45
C LEU A 162 10.83 -7.20 3.85
N LEU A 163 11.66 -6.90 4.85
CA LEU A 163 11.26 -6.84 6.25
C LEU A 163 11.64 -5.49 6.87
N ASN A 164 10.62 -4.72 7.26
CA ASN A 164 10.76 -3.46 7.97
C ASN A 164 10.39 -3.60 9.46
N GLY A 165 10.87 -2.67 10.28
CA GLY A 165 10.41 -2.49 11.66
C GLY A 165 9.15 -1.63 11.74
N TYR A 166 8.62 -1.50 12.94
CA TYR A 166 7.56 -0.58 13.31
C TYR A 166 8.13 0.81 13.61
N GLU A 167 7.28 1.82 13.63
CA GLU A 167 7.65 3.23 13.85
C GLU A 167 8.35 3.48 15.20
N ASP A 168 8.07 2.64 16.19
CA ASP A 168 8.72 2.68 17.50
C ASP A 168 10.15 2.09 17.51
N GLY A 169 10.67 1.69 16.34
CA GLY A 169 12.00 1.11 16.18
C GLY A 169 12.09 -0.35 16.64
N THR A 170 10.97 -1.06 16.71
CA THR A 170 10.91 -2.50 17.04
C THR A 170 10.67 -3.37 15.81
N LEU A 171 11.03 -4.64 15.88
CA LEU A 171 10.71 -5.66 14.89
C LEU A 171 9.50 -6.50 15.32
N ARG A 172 9.28 -6.67 16.62
CA ARG A 172 8.27 -7.54 17.24
C ARG A 172 8.30 -8.97 16.70
N PRO A 173 9.45 -9.68 16.79
CA PRO A 173 9.65 -10.96 16.10
C PRO A 173 8.72 -12.07 16.59
N GLN A 174 8.33 -12.04 17.87
CA GLN A 174 7.49 -13.06 18.49
C GLN A 174 5.99 -12.76 18.37
N ASP A 175 5.61 -11.57 17.91
CA ASP A 175 4.21 -11.22 17.68
C ASP A 175 3.65 -12.04 16.51
N THR A 176 2.38 -12.43 16.62
CA THR A 176 1.68 -13.12 15.55
C THR A 176 1.28 -12.15 14.44
N LEU A 177 1.32 -12.59 13.19
CA LEU A 177 0.92 -11.75 12.07
C LEU A 177 -0.59 -11.77 11.85
N THR A 178 -1.14 -10.61 11.52
CA THR A 178 -2.44 -10.52 10.86
C THR A 178 -2.32 -10.96 9.39
N ARG A 179 -3.44 -11.30 8.76
CA ARG A 179 -3.44 -11.74 7.37
C ARG A 179 -3.01 -10.64 6.42
N ALA A 180 -3.35 -9.39 6.70
CA ALA A 180 -2.87 -8.23 5.96
C ALA A 180 -1.34 -8.06 6.08
N GLN A 181 -0.77 -8.26 7.28
CA GLN A 181 0.68 -8.19 7.47
C GLN A 181 1.42 -9.31 6.74
N ALA A 182 0.88 -10.53 6.74
CA ALA A 182 1.43 -11.63 5.94
C ALA A 182 1.33 -11.34 4.43
N ALA A 183 0.19 -10.83 3.95
CA ALA A 183 0.03 -10.44 2.55
C ALA A 183 1.02 -9.35 2.13
N SER A 184 1.23 -8.32 2.95
CA SER A 184 2.20 -7.25 2.68
C SER A 184 3.65 -7.76 2.66
N LEU A 185 3.99 -8.75 3.49
CA LEU A 185 5.31 -9.39 3.43
C LEU A 185 5.51 -10.14 2.09
N LEU A 186 4.51 -10.91 1.67
CA LEU A 186 4.58 -11.65 0.40
C LEU A 186 4.52 -10.73 -0.82
N TYR A 187 3.76 -9.65 -0.75
CA TYR A 187 3.71 -8.63 -1.79
C TYR A 187 5.10 -8.08 -2.08
N ARG A 188 5.86 -7.69 -1.05
CA ARG A 188 7.26 -7.26 -1.22
C ARG A 188 8.12 -8.36 -1.84
N ALA A 189 7.90 -9.62 -1.46
CA ALA A 189 8.65 -10.76 -1.98
C ALA A 189 8.37 -11.04 -3.47
N VAL A 190 7.13 -10.86 -3.95
CA VAL A 190 6.78 -10.98 -5.37
C VAL A 190 7.55 -9.95 -6.22
N HIS A 191 7.78 -8.77 -5.66
CA HIS A 191 8.48 -7.66 -6.30
C HIS A 191 10.00 -7.66 -6.01
N MET A 192 10.55 -8.79 -5.55
CA MET A 192 11.96 -8.94 -5.23
C MET A 192 12.78 -9.16 -6.52
N GLY A 193 13.65 -8.21 -6.86
CA GLY A 193 14.50 -8.30 -8.06
C GLY A 193 14.48 -7.05 -8.94
N ASP A 194 13.56 -6.13 -8.66
CA ASP A 194 13.45 -4.84 -9.34
C ASP A 194 14.47 -3.79 -8.86
N GLY A 195 15.35 -4.18 -7.92
CA GLY A 195 16.78 -4.08 -8.16
C GLY A 195 17.51 -2.73 -8.05
N SER A 196 16.96 -1.66 -7.48
CA SER A 196 17.78 -0.52 -6.99
C SER A 196 16.98 0.50 -6.19
N GLY A 197 16.93 0.44 -4.85
CA GLY A 197 16.59 1.60 -4.01
C GLY A 197 15.30 2.38 -4.35
N GLY A 198 14.38 1.74 -5.06
CA GLY A 198 13.26 2.32 -5.79
C GLY A 198 12.81 1.22 -6.74
N GLY A 199 11.74 0.49 -6.39
CA GLY A 199 11.23 -0.58 -7.24
C GLY A 199 10.87 -0.04 -8.62
N LEU A 200 10.96 -0.88 -9.64
CA LEU A 200 10.34 -0.58 -10.93
C LEU A 200 8.85 -0.35 -10.68
N ILE A 201 8.33 0.72 -11.24
CA ILE A 201 6.97 1.20 -11.05
C ILE A 201 6.05 0.31 -11.89
N SER A 202 5.04 -0.28 -11.26
CA SER A 202 4.05 -1.12 -11.92
C SER A 202 2.67 -0.85 -11.34
N ALA A 203 1.63 -1.11 -12.12
CA ALA A 203 0.24 -1.06 -11.69
C ALA A 203 -0.45 -2.35 -12.14
N ALA A 204 -1.03 -3.08 -11.20
CA ALA A 204 -1.71 -4.34 -11.47
C ALA A 204 -2.79 -4.15 -12.56
N GLY A 205 -2.70 -4.92 -13.64
CA GLY A 205 -3.66 -4.86 -14.75
C GLY A 205 -3.31 -3.88 -15.87
N TYR A 206 -2.22 -3.12 -15.76
CA TYR A 206 -1.81 -2.14 -16.76
C TYR A 206 -0.44 -2.49 -17.37
N ALA A 207 -0.31 -2.33 -18.67
CA ALA A 207 0.97 -2.39 -19.35
C ALA A 207 1.81 -1.12 -19.07
N PRO A 208 3.15 -1.18 -19.18
CA PRO A 208 4.01 -0.01 -19.00
C PRO A 208 3.60 1.20 -19.82
N SER A 209 3.19 0.98 -21.06
CA SER A 209 2.73 2.06 -21.94
C SER A 209 1.48 2.74 -21.43
N GLU A 210 0.58 2.00 -20.79
CA GLU A 210 -0.66 2.55 -20.23
C GLU A 210 -0.35 3.41 -19.00
N ILE A 211 0.54 2.94 -18.12
CA ILE A 211 1.01 3.73 -16.96
C ILE A 211 1.70 5.02 -17.41
N ILE A 212 2.57 4.93 -18.43
CA ILE A 212 3.29 6.10 -18.95
C ILE A 212 2.35 7.09 -19.63
N ASN A 213 1.39 6.60 -20.43
CA ASN A 213 0.39 7.46 -21.06
C ASN A 213 -0.43 8.19 -20.00
N TYR A 214 -0.94 7.44 -19.04
CA TYR A 214 -1.73 7.98 -17.95
C TYR A 214 -0.93 9.01 -17.13
N PHE A 215 0.35 8.75 -16.83
CA PHE A 215 1.23 9.76 -16.22
C PHE A 215 1.29 11.04 -17.06
N CYS A 216 1.47 10.92 -18.38
CA CYS A 216 1.56 12.09 -19.25
C CYS A 216 0.25 12.89 -19.24
N ASP A 217 -0.91 12.22 -19.16
CA ASP A 217 -2.21 12.87 -19.12
C ASP A 217 -2.40 13.69 -17.83
N VAL A 218 -2.05 13.13 -16.67
CA VAL A 218 -2.34 13.77 -15.37
C VAL A 218 -1.21 14.65 -14.82
N ALA A 219 0.04 14.45 -15.27
CA ALA A 219 1.23 15.09 -14.68
C ALA A 219 1.84 16.22 -15.53
N LEU A 220 1.45 16.35 -16.79
CA LEU A 220 2.03 17.34 -17.70
C LEU A 220 1.03 18.47 -17.96
N GLY A 221 1.38 19.65 -17.47
CA GLY A 221 0.51 20.83 -17.56
C GLY A 221 -0.48 20.91 -16.39
N ALA A 222 -1.57 21.65 -16.60
CA ALA A 222 -2.66 21.80 -15.65
C ALA A 222 -3.97 22.02 -16.39
N GLU A 223 -5.09 21.55 -15.84
CA GLU A 223 -6.42 21.75 -16.46
C GLU A 223 -6.76 23.25 -16.59
N TYR A 224 -6.39 24.03 -15.58
CA TYR A 224 -6.63 25.47 -15.54
C TYR A 224 -5.33 26.26 -15.40
N GLY A 225 -5.13 27.22 -16.32
CA GLY A 225 -4.00 28.15 -16.32
C GLY A 225 -3.13 28.06 -17.58
N GLU A 226 -2.27 29.05 -17.79
CA GLU A 226 -1.24 28.99 -18.85
C GLU A 226 -0.02 28.26 -18.26
N THR A 227 0.13 26.98 -18.58
CA THR A 227 1.26 26.15 -18.14
C THR A 227 1.98 25.54 -19.34
N ASP A 228 3.29 25.35 -19.21
CA ASP A 228 4.03 24.48 -20.12
C ASP A 228 3.66 23.02 -19.78
N GLU A 229 3.52 22.15 -20.79
CA GLU A 229 3.24 20.71 -20.61
C GLU A 229 4.50 19.97 -20.10
N VAL A 230 4.89 20.28 -18.87
CA VAL A 230 6.11 19.78 -18.22
C VAL A 230 5.85 19.32 -16.80
N VAL A 231 6.73 18.47 -16.29
CA VAL A 231 6.70 18.01 -14.90
C VAL A 231 6.87 19.19 -13.93
N ILE A 232 5.92 19.37 -13.04
CA ILE A 232 5.99 20.28 -11.89
C ILE A 232 5.86 19.42 -10.63
N ARG A 233 6.74 19.59 -9.64
CA ARG A 233 6.67 18.85 -8.37
C ARG A 233 7.36 19.60 -7.23
N TRP A 234 7.15 19.15 -6.00
CA TRP A 234 7.87 19.68 -4.84
C TRP A 234 9.33 19.23 -4.87
N GLY A 235 10.26 20.15 -4.61
CA GLY A 235 11.68 19.83 -4.44
C GLY A 235 12.15 19.83 -2.98
N GLU A 236 11.31 20.35 -2.07
CA GLU A 236 11.60 20.54 -0.65
C GLU A 236 10.40 20.04 0.17
N PRO A 237 10.58 19.73 1.47
CA PRO A 237 9.49 19.25 2.32
C PRO A 237 8.28 20.19 2.31
N VAL A 238 7.09 19.61 2.16
CA VAL A 238 5.82 20.34 2.09
C VAL A 238 5.34 20.66 3.51
N ARG A 239 5.52 21.92 3.92
CA ARG A 239 5.06 22.41 5.22
C ARG A 239 3.56 22.67 5.15
N TYR A 240 2.74 21.74 5.64
CA TYR A 240 1.29 21.84 5.54
C TYR A 240 0.64 22.43 6.81
N HIS A 241 -0.41 23.22 6.64
CA HIS A 241 -1.26 23.69 7.74
C HIS A 241 -2.73 23.49 7.39
N ILE A 242 -3.47 22.79 8.25
CA ILE A 242 -4.91 22.56 8.11
C ILE A 242 -5.66 23.62 8.91
N GLY A 243 -6.49 24.40 8.22
CA GLY A 243 -7.36 25.40 8.82
C GLY A 243 -8.46 24.79 9.69
N ALA A 244 -9.20 25.64 10.40
CA ALA A 244 -10.38 25.21 11.14
C ALA A 244 -11.49 24.71 10.19
N GLY A 245 -12.43 23.93 10.72
CA GLY A 245 -13.61 23.45 9.97
C GLY A 245 -13.57 21.98 9.57
N ALA A 246 -12.39 21.34 9.61
CA ALA A 246 -12.26 19.91 9.40
C ALA A 246 -12.99 19.11 10.48
N THR A 247 -13.70 18.06 10.07
CA THR A 247 -14.20 17.02 10.99
C THR A 247 -13.08 16.06 11.38
N GLU A 248 -13.33 15.22 12.38
CA GLU A 248 -12.38 14.16 12.78
C GLU A 248 -12.15 13.14 11.65
N ALA A 249 -13.19 12.85 10.86
CA ALA A 249 -13.08 11.95 9.71
C ALA A 249 -12.21 12.55 8.60
N ASP A 250 -12.37 13.86 8.32
CA ASP A 250 -11.54 14.57 7.34
C ASP A 250 -10.07 14.53 7.74
N LEU A 251 -9.78 14.83 9.02
CA LEU A 251 -8.43 14.79 9.56
C LEU A 251 -7.83 13.38 9.47
N GLN A 252 -8.60 12.34 9.77
CA GLN A 252 -8.14 10.96 9.66
C GLN A 252 -7.81 10.60 8.21
N GLN A 253 -8.64 10.98 7.23
CA GLN A 253 -8.40 10.75 5.81
C GLN A 253 -7.12 11.45 5.35
N ILE A 254 -6.97 12.75 5.67
CA ILE A 254 -5.80 13.55 5.33
C ILE A 254 -4.53 12.95 5.93
N TYR A 255 -4.52 12.65 7.24
CA TYR A 255 -3.32 12.13 7.89
C TYR A 255 -2.94 10.73 7.40
N SER A 256 -3.92 9.88 7.09
CA SER A 256 -3.65 8.55 6.53
C SER A 256 -3.01 8.65 5.14
N LEU A 257 -3.53 9.55 4.29
CA LEU A 257 -2.96 9.78 2.97
C LEU A 257 -1.58 10.44 3.04
N ILE A 258 -1.38 11.43 3.92
CA ILE A 258 -0.07 12.04 4.18
C ILE A 258 0.96 10.98 4.62
N ASP A 259 0.59 10.10 5.54
CA ASP A 259 1.48 9.03 6.01
C ASP A 259 1.86 8.06 4.87
N ALA A 260 0.90 7.71 4.00
CA ALA A 260 1.17 6.91 2.81
C ALA A 260 2.08 7.64 1.80
N LEU A 261 1.81 8.92 1.52
CA LEU A 261 2.61 9.74 0.61
C LEU A 261 4.05 9.92 1.12
N ASN A 262 4.24 10.10 2.43
CA ASN A 262 5.56 10.19 3.06
C ASN A 262 6.41 8.91 2.92
N LYS A 263 5.81 7.78 2.53
CA LYS A 263 6.50 6.52 2.26
C LYS A 263 6.88 6.35 0.79
N VAL A 264 6.48 7.27 -0.10
CA VAL A 264 6.86 7.28 -1.51
C VAL A 264 8.35 7.61 -1.65
N PRO A 265 9.17 6.72 -2.24
CA PRO A 265 10.59 7.01 -2.46
C PRO A 265 10.79 8.29 -3.27
N GLY A 266 11.74 9.13 -2.84
CA GLY A 266 12.08 10.40 -3.50
C GLY A 266 11.12 11.56 -3.22
N PHE A 267 9.95 11.31 -2.61
CA PHE A 267 9.07 12.39 -2.17
C PHE A 267 9.69 13.15 -0.99
N PRO A 268 9.80 14.50 -1.02
CA PRO A 268 10.41 15.28 0.07
C PRO A 268 9.68 15.19 1.41
N GLY A 269 8.43 14.74 1.41
CA GLY A 269 7.61 14.53 2.59
C GLY A 269 6.77 15.75 2.98
N PHE A 270 5.59 15.48 3.51
CA PHE A 270 4.76 16.43 4.24
C PHE A 270 5.22 16.52 5.69
N VAL A 271 5.32 17.75 6.19
CA VAL A 271 5.63 18.07 7.58
C VAL A 271 4.66 19.13 8.11
N PRO A 272 4.20 19.04 9.36
CA PRO A 272 3.28 20.04 9.90
C PRO A 272 3.96 21.40 10.06
N ALA A 273 3.28 22.47 9.65
CA ALA A 273 3.67 23.85 9.90
C ALA A 273 3.08 24.35 11.23
N ALA A 274 3.79 25.25 11.92
CA ALA A 274 3.35 25.81 13.20
C ALA A 274 2.16 26.79 13.06
N SER A 275 2.03 27.44 11.90
CA SER A 275 0.92 28.31 11.54
C SER A 275 0.70 28.34 10.03
N ALA A 276 -0.39 28.97 9.60
CA ALA A 276 -0.68 29.16 8.18
C ALA A 276 0.37 30.04 7.47
N GLU A 277 0.95 31.03 8.16
CA GLU A 277 1.99 31.90 7.62
C GLU A 277 3.32 31.16 7.38
N ASP A 278 3.59 30.11 8.18
CA ASP A 278 4.77 29.26 8.04
C ASP A 278 4.57 28.13 7.01
N ALA A 279 3.35 27.92 6.52
CA ALA A 279 3.03 26.82 5.62
C ALA A 279 3.43 27.13 4.16
N SER A 280 3.94 26.12 3.46
CA SER A 280 4.01 26.14 2.00
C SER A 280 2.72 25.61 1.36
N LEU A 281 1.93 24.79 2.08
CA LEU A 281 0.64 24.30 1.64
C LEU A 281 -0.43 24.57 2.72
N THR A 282 -1.48 25.32 2.38
CA THR A 282 -2.59 25.54 3.32
C THR A 282 -3.84 24.79 2.87
N VAL A 283 -4.50 24.11 3.80
CA VAL A 283 -5.77 23.41 3.58
C VAL A 283 -6.90 24.18 4.26
N SER A 284 -7.97 24.50 3.55
CA SER A 284 -9.12 25.24 4.07
C SER A 284 -10.43 24.51 3.83
N PHE A 285 -11.28 24.44 4.85
CA PHE A 285 -12.64 23.92 4.75
C PHE A 285 -13.61 25.11 4.66
N VAL A 286 -14.32 25.23 3.55
CA VAL A 286 -15.16 26.38 3.23
C VAL A 286 -16.55 25.94 2.78
N ASP A 287 -17.57 26.77 3.00
CA ASP A 287 -18.89 26.55 2.41
C ASP A 287 -18.88 26.90 0.91
N THR A 288 -20.00 26.67 0.22
CA THR A 288 -20.13 26.97 -1.22
C THR A 288 -19.77 28.42 -1.57
N ALA A 289 -20.15 29.39 -0.72
CA ALA A 289 -19.82 30.80 -0.95
C ALA A 289 -18.32 31.07 -0.78
N GLY A 290 -17.67 30.40 0.17
CA GLY A 290 -16.22 30.44 0.33
C GLY A 290 -15.47 29.78 -0.83
N MET A 291 -16.01 28.71 -1.41
CA MET A 291 -15.45 28.10 -2.62
C MET A 291 -15.54 29.04 -3.82
N GLU A 292 -16.71 29.65 -4.08
CA GLU A 292 -16.87 30.65 -5.14
C GLU A 292 -15.90 31.82 -4.97
N ALA A 293 -15.65 32.26 -3.73
CA ALA A 293 -14.71 33.33 -3.43
C ALA A 293 -13.24 32.94 -3.67
N ALA A 294 -12.89 31.66 -3.47
CA ALA A 294 -11.53 31.15 -3.61
C ALA A 294 -11.19 30.74 -5.05
N ALA A 295 -12.11 30.05 -5.71
CA ALA A 295 -11.89 29.39 -6.99
C ALA A 295 -12.66 30.04 -8.16
N GLY A 296 -13.61 30.94 -7.87
CA GLY A 296 -14.44 31.59 -8.88
C GLY A 296 -15.67 30.80 -9.32
N ASP A 297 -15.87 29.59 -8.78
CA ASP A 297 -17.03 28.73 -9.02
C ASP A 297 -17.31 27.85 -7.78
N SER A 298 -18.44 27.15 -7.77
CA SER A 298 -18.89 26.28 -6.68
C SER A 298 -18.33 24.85 -6.83
N PHE A 299 -17.01 24.69 -6.88
CA PHE A 299 -16.39 23.37 -6.95
C PHE A 299 -16.57 22.54 -5.67
N ASN A 300 -16.34 21.23 -5.78
CA ASN A 300 -16.36 20.32 -4.64
C ASN A 300 -15.04 20.39 -3.85
N GLY A 301 -13.93 20.41 -4.57
CA GLY A 301 -12.59 20.72 -4.10
C GLY A 301 -11.91 21.70 -5.06
N TYR A 302 -10.79 22.27 -4.63
CA TYR A 302 -9.95 23.05 -5.54
C TYR A 302 -8.51 23.18 -5.02
N VAL A 303 -7.54 22.86 -5.87
CA VAL A 303 -6.12 23.06 -5.61
C VAL A 303 -5.55 24.20 -6.46
N THR A 304 -4.71 25.03 -5.84
CA THR A 304 -3.88 26.00 -6.55
C THR A 304 -2.43 25.83 -6.16
N LEU A 305 -1.54 25.85 -7.15
CA LEU A 305 -0.10 25.78 -6.95
C LEU A 305 0.59 27.00 -7.56
N ARG A 306 1.74 27.35 -6.99
CA ARG A 306 2.71 28.27 -7.57
C ARG A 306 4.05 27.55 -7.62
N TRP A 307 4.75 27.69 -8.72
CA TRP A 307 6.09 27.14 -8.92
C TRP A 307 7.07 28.21 -9.39
N ALA A 308 8.36 27.95 -9.21
CA ALA A 308 9.41 28.78 -9.75
C ALA A 308 9.42 28.68 -11.29
N LEU A 309 9.40 29.83 -11.98
CA LEU A 309 9.52 29.87 -13.44
C LEU A 309 10.88 29.34 -13.92
N ASP A 310 11.92 29.54 -13.11
CA ASP A 310 13.23 28.94 -13.28
C ASP A 310 13.34 27.66 -12.44
N GLY A 311 13.02 26.53 -13.07
CA GLY A 311 13.25 25.20 -12.49
C GLY A 311 12.00 24.46 -12.02
N TYR A 312 10.79 24.98 -12.28
CA TYR A 312 9.50 24.25 -12.22
C TYR A 312 9.20 23.55 -10.87
N GLY A 313 9.91 23.92 -9.81
CA GLY A 313 9.68 23.41 -8.46
C GLY A 313 8.51 24.15 -7.80
N ILE A 314 7.57 23.42 -7.22
CA ILE A 314 6.45 24.01 -6.47
C ILE A 314 7.02 24.76 -5.25
N VAL A 315 6.55 25.99 -5.05
CA VAL A 315 6.97 26.87 -3.94
C VAL A 315 5.86 27.14 -2.94
N SER A 316 4.59 27.09 -3.36
CA SER A 316 3.44 27.24 -2.47
C SER A 316 2.17 26.67 -3.09
N GLY A 317 1.23 26.23 -2.26
CA GLY A 317 -0.09 25.80 -2.70
C GLY A 317 -1.21 26.05 -1.69
N GLN A 318 -2.44 25.96 -2.17
CA GLN A 318 -3.65 26.08 -1.34
C GLN A 318 -4.66 25.03 -1.81
N ILE A 319 -5.27 24.32 -0.87
CA ILE A 319 -6.36 23.37 -1.11
C ILE A 319 -7.61 23.88 -0.41
N TYR A 320 -8.74 23.81 -1.09
CA TYR A 320 -10.06 24.13 -0.58
C TYR A 320 -10.96 22.89 -0.64
N TYR A 321 -11.69 22.62 0.44
CA TYR A 321 -12.68 21.56 0.51
C TYR A 321 -14.06 22.15 0.83
N ASN A 322 -15.08 21.80 0.03
CA ASN A 322 -16.44 22.26 0.26
C ASN A 322 -17.09 21.48 1.42
N THR A 323 -17.50 22.19 2.47
CA THR A 323 -18.11 21.60 3.68
C THR A 323 -19.57 21.19 3.50
N GLU A 324 -20.21 21.62 2.42
CA GLU A 324 -21.61 21.27 2.13
C GLU A 324 -21.77 19.85 1.54
N LEU A 325 -20.66 19.20 1.17
CA LEU A 325 -20.63 17.81 0.74
C LEU A 325 -20.94 16.85 1.88
N ASP A 326 -21.49 15.67 1.56
CA ASP A 326 -21.52 14.60 2.54
C ASP A 326 -20.11 14.05 2.82
N GLN A 327 -19.95 13.28 3.91
CA GLN A 327 -18.63 12.82 4.33
C GLN A 327 -17.97 11.87 3.32
N GLY A 328 -18.74 11.06 2.60
CA GLY A 328 -18.22 10.13 1.60
C GLY A 328 -17.68 10.89 0.39
N GLU A 329 -18.48 11.80 -0.15
CA GLU A 329 -18.07 12.69 -1.25
C GLU A 329 -16.83 13.51 -0.86
N ARG A 330 -16.84 14.12 0.34
CA ARG A 330 -15.70 14.90 0.81
C ARG A 330 -14.44 14.06 1.01
N ASN A 331 -14.55 12.78 1.38
CA ASN A 331 -13.38 11.90 1.48
C ASN A 331 -12.72 11.66 0.11
N ALA A 332 -13.51 11.48 -0.95
CA ALA A 332 -12.97 11.32 -2.31
C ALA A 332 -12.26 12.60 -2.76
N VAL A 333 -12.91 13.76 -2.58
CA VAL A 333 -12.34 15.07 -2.89
C VAL A 333 -11.06 15.35 -2.08
N ILE A 334 -11.01 14.96 -0.80
CA ILE A 334 -9.80 15.09 0.02
C ILE A 334 -8.62 14.32 -0.59
N VAL A 335 -8.87 13.13 -1.14
CA VAL A 335 -7.81 12.33 -1.76
C VAL A 335 -7.35 12.95 -3.06
N GLU A 336 -8.30 13.27 -3.93
CA GLU A 336 -8.05 13.91 -5.23
C GLU A 336 -7.18 15.18 -5.08
N GLU A 337 -7.67 16.18 -4.36
CA GLU A 337 -6.98 17.49 -4.29
C GLU A 337 -5.63 17.40 -3.58
N LEU A 338 -5.51 16.55 -2.55
CA LEU A 338 -4.25 16.37 -1.85
C LEU A 338 -3.20 15.69 -2.76
N VAL A 339 -3.60 14.71 -3.57
CA VAL A 339 -2.68 14.10 -4.54
C VAL A 339 -2.40 15.06 -5.71
N GLN A 340 -3.39 15.77 -6.24
CA GLN A 340 -3.17 16.78 -7.28
C GLN A 340 -2.18 17.86 -6.81
N SER A 341 -2.20 18.22 -5.52
CA SER A 341 -1.26 19.18 -4.92
C SER A 341 0.23 18.78 -4.98
N LEU A 342 0.51 17.52 -5.33
CA LEU A 342 1.87 17.03 -5.58
C LEU A 342 2.45 17.54 -6.90
N GLY A 343 1.60 18.01 -7.81
CA GLY A 343 1.97 18.41 -9.18
C GLY A 343 1.29 17.59 -10.29
N LEU A 344 0.25 16.81 -9.95
CA LEU A 344 -0.55 16.02 -10.89
C LEU A 344 -1.86 16.78 -11.16
N LEU A 345 -1.78 17.88 -11.91
CA LEU A 345 -2.81 18.95 -11.95
C LEU A 345 -3.86 18.79 -13.05
N ASN A 346 -3.98 17.60 -13.65
CA ASN A 346 -4.86 17.39 -14.78
C ASN A 346 -5.69 16.12 -14.62
N ASP A 347 -6.88 16.15 -15.22
CA ASP A 347 -7.84 15.07 -15.20
C ASP A 347 -7.72 14.20 -16.45
N THR A 348 -8.26 12.98 -16.37
CA THR A 348 -8.40 12.05 -17.50
C THR A 348 -9.82 11.54 -17.68
N TYR A 349 -10.14 11.09 -18.89
CA TYR A 349 -11.41 10.42 -19.22
C TYR A 349 -11.26 8.90 -19.34
N ASP A 350 -10.04 8.37 -19.24
CA ASP A 350 -9.75 6.99 -19.65
C ASP A 350 -9.79 5.99 -18.48
N HIS A 351 -9.78 6.49 -17.24
CA HIS A 351 -9.64 5.68 -16.02
C HIS A 351 -10.74 6.00 -15.00
N PRO A 352 -11.96 5.45 -15.13
CA PRO A 352 -13.09 5.75 -14.23
C PRO A 352 -12.87 5.35 -12.77
N GLU A 353 -11.92 4.45 -12.51
CA GLU A 353 -11.48 4.03 -11.18
C GLU A 353 -10.52 5.02 -10.51
N SER A 354 -9.84 5.84 -11.30
CA SER A 354 -8.77 6.73 -10.86
C SER A 354 -9.32 7.92 -10.09
N ILE A 355 -8.56 8.40 -9.11
CA ILE A 355 -8.86 9.66 -8.42
C ILE A 355 -8.74 10.90 -9.31
N PHE A 356 -8.17 10.79 -10.51
CA PHE A 356 -8.03 11.87 -11.49
C PHE A 356 -9.06 11.77 -12.62
N TYR A 357 -10.10 10.95 -12.44
CA TYR A 357 -11.15 10.86 -13.44
C TYR A 357 -11.95 12.17 -13.46
N GLN A 358 -12.11 12.76 -14.64
CA GLN A 358 -12.80 14.06 -14.81
C GLN A 358 -14.23 14.06 -14.24
N TYR A 359 -14.91 12.91 -14.24
CA TYR A 359 -16.23 12.81 -13.64
C TYR A 359 -16.14 12.32 -12.20
N HIS A 360 -17.19 12.60 -11.42
CA HIS A 360 -17.30 12.20 -10.02
C HIS A 360 -16.88 10.75 -9.77
N THR A 361 -15.98 10.57 -8.80
CA THR A 361 -15.61 9.26 -8.26
C THR A 361 -15.96 9.19 -6.77
N ASP A 362 -16.34 7.99 -6.32
CA ASP A 362 -16.53 7.69 -4.89
C ASP A 362 -15.24 7.11 -4.27
N THR A 363 -14.10 7.28 -4.95
CA THR A 363 -12.84 6.65 -4.60
C THR A 363 -12.18 7.40 -3.45
N SER A 364 -12.25 6.85 -2.24
CA SER A 364 -11.64 7.43 -1.03
C SER A 364 -10.16 7.08 -0.84
N TRP A 365 -9.47 6.58 -1.88
CA TRP A 365 -8.04 6.24 -1.82
C TRP A 365 -7.42 6.00 -3.21
N PRO A 366 -6.14 6.36 -3.45
CA PRO A 366 -5.53 6.16 -4.76
C PRO A 366 -5.44 4.67 -5.14
N THR A 367 -5.77 4.36 -6.39
CA THR A 367 -5.65 3.03 -7.02
C THR A 367 -4.19 2.64 -7.25
N THR A 368 -3.93 1.40 -7.68
CA THR A 368 -2.58 0.96 -8.08
C THR A 368 -2.00 1.81 -9.20
N LEU A 369 -2.85 2.25 -10.15
CA LEU A 369 -2.46 3.12 -11.24
C LEU A 369 -2.10 4.53 -10.72
N ASP A 370 -2.92 5.10 -9.82
CA ASP A 370 -2.64 6.40 -9.21
C ASP A 370 -1.33 6.38 -8.40
N TRP A 371 -1.10 5.31 -7.63
CA TRP A 371 0.16 5.14 -6.90
C TRP A 371 1.37 5.00 -7.82
N ALA A 372 1.23 4.31 -8.95
CA ALA A 372 2.30 4.16 -9.92
C ALA A 372 2.73 5.53 -10.49
N VAL A 373 1.78 6.40 -10.84
CA VAL A 373 2.11 7.74 -11.36
C VAL A 373 2.67 8.68 -10.28
N ILE A 374 2.21 8.58 -9.02
CA ILE A 374 2.79 9.31 -7.89
C ILE A 374 4.25 8.88 -7.66
N GLN A 375 4.54 7.57 -7.70
CA GLN A 375 5.90 7.05 -7.59
C GLN A 375 6.77 7.49 -8.78
N LEU A 376 6.21 7.50 -9.99
CA LEU A 376 6.92 7.99 -11.18
C LEU A 376 7.27 9.46 -11.04
N LEU A 377 6.33 10.28 -10.57
CA LEU A 377 6.52 11.72 -10.37
C LEU A 377 7.72 12.02 -9.48
N TYR A 378 7.93 11.23 -8.42
CA TYR A 378 9.01 11.42 -7.44
C TYR A 378 10.20 10.49 -7.62
N SER A 379 10.24 9.71 -8.71
CA SER A 379 11.40 8.89 -9.05
C SER A 379 12.64 9.75 -9.33
N ASP A 380 13.83 9.17 -9.11
CA ASP A 380 15.13 9.81 -9.36
C ASP A 380 15.36 10.12 -10.85
N GLY A 381 14.64 9.46 -11.76
CA GLY A 381 14.78 9.65 -13.20
C GLY A 381 13.92 10.79 -13.77
N LEU A 382 12.95 11.30 -13.00
CA LEU A 382 12.16 12.47 -13.38
C LEU A 382 12.65 13.71 -12.61
N THR A 383 12.67 14.84 -13.29
CA THR A 383 13.04 16.15 -12.72
C THR A 383 12.06 17.22 -13.19
N PRO A 384 11.83 18.27 -12.39
CA PRO A 384 10.99 19.38 -12.81
C PRO A 384 11.42 19.98 -14.17
N GLY A 385 10.44 20.31 -15.01
CA GLY A 385 10.66 20.90 -16.34
C GLY A 385 10.88 19.89 -17.47
N MET A 386 10.82 18.58 -17.19
CA MET A 386 10.82 17.56 -18.26
C MET A 386 9.51 17.60 -19.03
N ASP A 387 9.61 17.68 -20.36
CA ASP A 387 8.48 17.54 -21.28
C ASP A 387 8.08 16.07 -21.48
N GLU A 388 6.99 15.84 -22.22
CA GLU A 388 6.47 14.50 -22.50
C GLU A 388 7.53 13.58 -23.12
N GLN A 389 8.33 14.08 -24.06
CA GLN A 389 9.36 13.28 -24.72
C GLN A 389 10.43 12.82 -23.72
N ALA A 390 10.91 13.73 -22.87
CA ALA A 390 11.89 13.43 -21.85
C ALA A 390 11.34 12.46 -20.79
N VAL A 391 10.09 12.66 -20.36
CA VAL A 391 9.39 11.78 -19.42
C VAL A 391 9.28 10.37 -19.96
N ARG A 392 8.77 10.20 -21.19
CA ARG A 392 8.62 8.87 -21.81
C ARG A 392 9.96 8.15 -21.90
N ALA A 393 11.02 8.84 -22.31
CA ALA A 393 12.36 8.26 -22.40
C ALA A 393 12.92 7.82 -21.04
N ALA A 394 12.68 8.60 -19.97
CA ALA A 394 13.09 8.21 -18.62
C ALA A 394 12.26 7.04 -18.09
N ALA A 395 10.94 7.08 -18.31
CA ALA A 395 9.99 6.10 -17.77
C ALA A 395 10.18 4.69 -18.37
N GLU A 396 10.72 4.55 -19.59
CA GLU A 396 11.06 3.24 -20.18
C GLU A 396 11.99 2.37 -19.31
N GLN A 397 12.80 3.01 -18.45
CA GLN A 397 13.72 2.31 -17.54
C GLN A 397 13.15 2.14 -16.14
N LEU A 398 12.07 2.86 -15.82
CA LEU A 398 11.48 2.96 -14.50
C LEU A 398 10.19 2.17 -14.36
N VAL A 399 9.44 1.96 -15.45
CA VAL A 399 8.11 1.33 -15.44
C VAL A 399 8.17 -0.09 -16.04
N ARG A 400 7.46 -1.06 -15.44
CA ARG A 400 7.48 -2.48 -15.86
C ARG A 400 6.13 -3.14 -16.01
#